data_AF-A0A3M1J0M2-F1
#
_entry.id   AF-A0A3M1J0M2-F1
#
_cell.length_a   1.000
_cell.length_b   1.000
_cell.length_c   1.000
_cell.angle_alpha   90.00
_cell.angle_beta   90.00
_cell.angle_gamma   90.00
#
_symmetry.space_group_name_H-M   'P 1'
#
loop_
_entity.id
_entity.type
_entity.pdbx_description
1 polymer ?
#
loop_
_entity_poly.entity_id
_entity_poly.type
_entity_poly.pdbx_seq_one_letter_code
_entity_poly.pdbx_strand_id
1 'polypeptide(L)'
;MAWVLSFLLGSRLGRLVGAIGLTAAVVLLVSLAAYRKGIKAERVRQKARQLNNIRKRMEVDDEVARMSRADRRRELERWMR
;
A
#
# COMPACT_ATOMS: atom_id res chain seq x y z
N MET A 1 -15.53 -30.77 28.54
CA MET A 1 -15.10 -29.36 28.32
C MET A 1 -16.26 -28.34 28.33
N ALA A 2 -17.46 -28.67 27.85
CA ALA A 2 -18.61 -27.75 27.86
C ALA A 2 -19.03 -27.25 29.26
N TRP A 3 -18.92 -28.11 30.29
CA TRP A 3 -19.30 -27.78 31.67
C TRP A 3 -18.43 -26.69 32.33
N VAL A 4 -17.15 -26.61 31.96
CA VAL A 4 -16.21 -25.58 32.49
C VAL A 4 -16.55 -24.21 31.89
N LEU A 5 -16.89 -24.17 30.60
CA LEU A 5 -17.36 -22.96 29.93
C LEU A 5 -18.68 -22.48 30.54
N SER A 6 -19.64 -23.38 30.80
CA SER A 6 -20.92 -23.03 31.44
C SER A 6 -20.77 -22.46 32.86
N PHE A 7 -19.83 -22.97 33.65
CA PHE A 7 -19.56 -22.46 35.00
C PHE A 7 -18.87 -21.08 34.98
N LEU A 8 -17.99 -20.84 33.99
CA LEU A 8 -17.36 -19.53 33.77
C LEU A 8 -18.33 -18.50 33.17
N LEU A 9 -19.21 -18.88 32.24
CA LEU A 9 -20.21 -18.01 31.62
C LEU A 9 -21.36 -17.61 32.56
N GLY A 10 -21.65 -18.42 33.58
CA GLY A 10 -22.58 -18.07 34.67
C GLY A 10 -21.99 -17.06 35.67
N SER A 11 -20.66 -16.95 35.72
CA SER A 11 -19.93 -16.03 36.61
C SER A 11 -19.78 -14.64 35.98
N ARG A 12 -19.95 -13.58 36.80
CA ARG A 12 -19.76 -12.18 36.38
C ARG A 12 -18.38 -11.93 35.75
N LEU A 13 -17.36 -12.69 36.18
CA LEU A 13 -15.99 -12.61 35.65
C LEU A 13 -15.88 -13.16 34.22
N GLY A 14 -16.54 -14.28 33.90
CA GLY A 14 -16.49 -14.83 32.54
C GLY A 14 -17.23 -13.97 31.52
N ARG A 15 -18.31 -13.29 31.94
CA ARG A 15 -18.97 -12.27 31.09
C ARG A 15 -18.07 -11.07 30.82
N LEU A 16 -17.31 -10.62 31.83
CA LEU A 16 -16.39 -9.48 31.68
C LEU A 16 -15.23 -9.82 30.74
N VAL A 17 -14.59 -10.98 30.94
CA VAL A 17 -13.52 -11.48 30.05
C VAL A 17 -14.05 -11.71 28.64
N GLY A 18 -15.25 -12.28 28.50
CA GLY A 18 -15.91 -12.45 27.21
C GLY A 18 -16.17 -11.11 26.51
N ALA A 19 -16.71 -10.12 27.21
CA ALA A 19 -16.98 -8.80 26.66
C ALA A 19 -15.69 -8.07 26.23
N ILE A 20 -14.63 -8.13 27.05
CA ILE A 20 -13.33 -7.55 26.71
C ILE A 20 -12.73 -8.25 25.49
N GLY A 21 -12.74 -9.59 25.47
CA GLY A 21 -12.23 -10.37 24.36
C GLY A 21 -12.97 -10.09 23.04
N LEU A 22 -14.29 -9.97 23.10
CA LEU A 22 -15.13 -9.69 21.94
C LEU A 22 -14.88 -8.27 21.42
N THR A 23 -14.73 -7.29 22.32
CA THR A 23 -14.38 -5.91 21.97
C THR A 23 -12.99 -5.84 21.32
N ALA A 24 -11.99 -6.51 21.91
CA ALA A 24 -10.65 -6.57 21.35
C ALA A 24 -10.62 -7.22 19.96
N ALA A 25 -11.39 -8.29 19.76
CA ALA A 25 -11.52 -8.96 18.46
C ALA A 25 -12.11 -8.02 17.39
N VAL A 26 -13.15 -7.26 17.73
CA VAL A 26 -13.75 -6.27 16.82
C VAL A 26 -12.73 -5.20 16.43
N VAL A 27 -12.01 -4.63 17.41
CA VAL A 27 -10.99 -3.60 17.15
C VAL A 27 -9.87 -4.12 16.25
N LEU A 28 -9.41 -5.36 16.48
CA LEU A 28 -8.40 -6.01 15.64
C LEU A 28 -8.89 -6.19 14.20
N LEU A 29 -10.13 -6.66 14.00
CA LEU A 29 -10.70 -6.84 12.67
C LEU A 29 -10.81 -5.53 11.90
N VAL A 30 -11.27 -4.46 12.56
CA VAL A 30 -11.36 -3.12 11.95
C VAL A 30 -9.97 -2.60 11.58
N SER A 31 -8.99 -2.73 12.49
CA SER A 31 -7.61 -2.31 12.25
C SER A 31 -6.97 -3.06 11.07
N LEU A 32 -7.16 -4.38 10.98
CA LEU A 32 -6.69 -5.19 9.87
C LEU A 32 -7.34 -4.79 8.53
N ALA A 33 -8.64 -4.50 8.53
CA ALA A 33 -9.34 -4.05 7.33
C ALA A 33 -8.81 -2.69 6.85
N ALA A 34 -8.60 -1.75 7.77
CA ALA A 34 -8.01 -0.45 7.47
C ALA A 34 -6.58 -0.57 6.92
N TYR A 35 -5.74 -1.38 7.56
CA TYR A 35 -4.36 -1.59 7.14
C TYR A 35 -4.26 -2.22 5.75
N ARG A 36 -5.09 -3.24 5.46
CA ARG A 36 -5.18 -3.87 4.13
C ARG A 36 -5.63 -2.88 3.05
N LYS A 37 -6.57 -1.99 3.35
CA LYS A 37 -6.98 -0.91 2.43
C LYS A 37 -5.85 0.08 2.18
N GLY A 38 -5.13 0.49 3.24
CA GLY A 38 -3.98 1.38 3.14
C GLY A 38 -2.87 0.83 2.24
N ILE A 39 -2.47 -0.43 2.45
CA ILE A 39 -1.45 -1.09 1.62
C ILE A 39 -1.89 -1.19 0.15
N LYS A 40 -3.16 -1.53 -0.12
CA LYS A 40 -3.65 -1.60 -1.50
C LYS A 40 -3.60 -0.23 -2.18
N ALA A 41 -4.03 0.83 -1.49
CA ALA A 41 -3.97 2.19 -2.01
C ALA A 41 -2.53 2.61 -2.32
N GLU A 42 -1.58 2.29 -1.43
CA GLU A 42 -0.18 2.62 -1.63
C GLU A 42 0.45 1.85 -2.79
N ARG A 43 0.14 0.56 -2.95
CA ARG A 43 0.58 -0.22 -4.12
C ARG A 43 0.05 0.36 -5.43
N VAL A 44 -1.20 0.81 -5.45
CA VAL A 44 -1.79 1.45 -6.64
C VAL A 44 -1.06 2.76 -6.95
N ARG A 45 -0.80 3.60 -5.94
CA ARG A 45 -0.02 4.83 -6.10
C ARG A 45 1.39 4.56 -6.61
N GLN A 46 2.08 3.56 -6.07
CA GLN A 46 3.41 3.17 -6.54
C GLN A 46 3.39 2.71 -8.00
N LYS A 47 2.43 1.86 -8.39
CA LYS A 47 2.27 1.44 -9.78
C LYS A 47 1.96 2.61 -10.72
N ALA A 48 1.12 3.55 -10.30
CA ALA A 48 0.83 4.75 -11.07
C ALA A 48 2.10 5.62 -11.28
N ARG A 49 2.93 5.77 -10.24
CA ARG A 49 4.23 6.45 -10.35
C ARG A 49 5.18 5.74 -11.32
N GLN A 50 5.26 4.40 -11.25
CA GLN A 50 6.07 3.62 -12.17
C GLN A 50 5.62 3.78 -13.63
N LEU A 51 4.30 3.73 -13.88
CA LEU A 51 3.75 3.95 -15.21
C LEU A 51 4.06 5.37 -15.75
N ASN A 52 3.94 6.40 -14.90
CA ASN A 52 4.31 7.76 -15.30
C ASN A 52 5.80 7.88 -15.63
N ASN A 53 6.68 7.22 -14.87
CA ASN A 53 8.11 7.22 -15.16
C ASN A 53 8.42 6.53 -16.49
N ILE A 54 7.76 5.40 -16.80
CA ILE A 54 7.91 4.71 -18.08
C ILE A 54 7.42 5.60 -19.22
N ARG A 55 6.24 6.22 -19.07
CA ARG A 55 5.68 7.13 -20.07
C ARG A 55 6.61 8.30 -20.35
N LYS A 56 7.14 8.94 -19.30
CA LYS A 56 8.08 10.05 -19.44
C LYS A 56 9.37 9.62 -20.13
N ARG A 57 9.86 8.41 -19.85
CA ARG A 57 11.02 7.85 -20.53
C ARG A 57 10.74 7.61 -22.01
N MET A 58 9.59 7.04 -22.36
CA MET A 58 9.20 6.84 -23.76
C MET A 58 9.09 8.17 -24.51
N GLU A 59 8.56 9.21 -23.87
CA GLU A 59 8.45 10.54 -24.46
C GLU A 59 9.83 11.14 -24.76
N VAL A 60 10.77 11.02 -23.83
CA VAL A 60 12.16 11.45 -24.03
C VAL A 60 12.86 10.62 -25.11
N ASP A 61 12.68 9.30 -25.09
CA ASP A 61 13.27 8.41 -26.11
C ASP A 61 12.73 8.75 -27.51
N ASP A 62 11.44 9.04 -27.64
CA ASP A 62 10.80 9.50 -28.88
C ASP A 62 11.30 10.87 -29.34
N GLU A 63 11.53 11.79 -28.40
CA GLU A 63 12.10 13.11 -28.69
C GLU A 63 13.53 12.97 -29.21
N VAL A 64 14.37 12.18 -28.54
CA VAL A 64 15.74 11.87 -28.94
C VAL A 64 15.79 11.13 -30.29
N ALA A 65 14.83 10.23 -30.55
CA ALA A 65 14.71 9.54 -31.83
C ALA A 65 14.39 10.52 -32.97
N ARG A 66 13.55 11.53 -32.69
CA ARG A 66 13.20 12.60 -33.64
C ARG A 66 14.28 13.67 -33.79
N MET A 67 15.22 13.80 -32.85
CA MET A 67 16.33 14.76 -32.95
C MET A 67 17.32 14.39 -34.07
N SER A 68 17.67 15.40 -34.87
CA SER A 68 18.76 15.32 -35.86
C SER A 68 20.11 15.07 -35.18
N ARG A 69 21.05 14.46 -35.91
CA ARG A 69 22.40 14.15 -35.40
C ARG A 69 23.14 15.40 -34.91
N ALA A 70 22.92 16.55 -35.56
CA ALA A 70 23.55 17.82 -35.18
C ALA A 70 23.02 18.32 -33.83
N ASP A 71 21.69 18.26 -33.63
CA ASP A 71 21.05 18.71 -32.39
C ASP A 71 21.40 17.79 -31.22
N ARG A 72 21.47 16.47 -31.44
CA ARG A 72 21.95 15.50 -30.45
C ARG A 72 23.36 15.81 -29.95
N ARG A 73 24.25 16.24 -30.86
CA ARG A 73 25.64 16.58 -30.52
C ARG A 73 25.73 17.86 -29.70
N ARG A 74 24.93 18.88 -30.02
CA ARG A 74 24.83 20.12 -29.25
C ARG A 74 24.25 19.90 -27.86
N GLU A 75 23.25 19.03 -27.74
CA GLU A 75 22.66 18.69 -26.45
C GLU A 75 23.68 17.95 -25.56
N LEU A 76 24.42 16.98 -26.12
CA LEU A 76 25.51 16.28 -25.43
C LEU A 76 26.63 17.23 -24.97
N GLU A 77 27.04 18.19 -25.81
CA GLU A 77 28.02 19.21 -25.42
C GLU A 77 27.52 20.11 -24.29
N ARG A 78 26.21 20.39 -24.24
CA ARG A 78 25.61 21.20 -23.18
C ARG A 78 25.58 20.49 -21.83
N TRP A 79 25.42 19.16 -21.83
CA TRP A 79 25.46 18.33 -20.62
C TRP A 79 26.88 18.07 -20.08
N MET A 80 27.92 18.21 -20.92
CA MET A 80 29.33 18.03 -20.52
C MET A 80 30.00 19.28 -19.94
N ARG A 81 29.36 20.46 -20.05
CA ARG A 81 29.79 21.69 -19.36
C ARG A 81 29.13 21.82 -18.00
#